data_AF-A0A4Q3UMV6-F1
#
_entry.id   AF-A0A4Q3UMV6-F1
#
_cell.length_a   1.000
_cell.length_b   1.000
_cell.length_c   1.000
_cell.angle_alpha   90.00
_cell.angle_beta   90.00
_cell.angle_gamma   90.00
#
_symmetry.space_group_name_H-M   'P 1'
#
loop_
_entity.id
_entity.type
_entity.pdbx_description
1 polymer ?
#
loop_
_entity_poly.entity_id
_entity_poly.type
_entity_poly.pdbx_seq_one_letter_code
_entity_poly.pdbx_strand_id
1 'polypeptide(L)'
;MSIRGPEALASLDEAMRDIRREEDEISKRLARSAERIAKIREGEAELFRQLAHLRLDPAVQPELDGAISSAESTAREMLKNRAKDVTRAEKAVAERDASLARLTAERAEVLKTYQGHQAELKALATKFGAAIARDPAFAAKRSEASELSEVAAQSMRKTEQAEADQAAKGKPYRDDPLFMYLWEAGYGTASYRANNFTRYLDGLVANL
;
A
#
# COMPACT_ATOMS: atom_id res chain seq x y z
N MET A 1 23.59 -5.31 -11.08
CA MET A 1 23.93 -5.18 -9.64
C MET A 1 22.62 -5.25 -8.86
N SER A 2 22.38 -6.33 -8.12
CA SER A 2 21.20 -6.43 -7.25
C SER A 2 21.57 -5.77 -5.92
N ILE A 3 21.05 -4.56 -5.69
CA ILE A 3 21.24 -3.83 -4.44
C ILE A 3 20.57 -4.65 -3.34
N ARG A 4 21.31 -5.03 -2.29
CA ARG A 4 20.74 -5.80 -1.18
C ARG A 4 19.73 -4.92 -0.46
N GLY A 5 18.62 -5.49 0.01
CA GLY A 5 17.52 -4.74 0.67
C GLY A 5 17.94 -3.62 1.65
N PRO A 6 18.97 -3.81 2.50
CA PRO A 6 19.47 -2.76 3.39
C PRO A 6 20.13 -1.57 2.66
N GLU A 7 20.90 -1.83 1.60
CA GLU A 7 21.57 -0.80 0.80
C GLU A 7 20.57 0.01 -0.03
N ALA A 8 19.52 -0.64 -0.55
CA ALA A 8 18.46 0.02 -1.29
C ALA A 8 17.66 0.98 -0.40
N LEU A 9 17.43 0.59 0.85
CA LEU A 9 16.74 1.42 1.84
C LEU A 9 17.61 2.60 2.31
N ALA A 10 18.92 2.39 2.51
CA ALA A 10 19.83 3.49 2.85
C ALA A 10 19.91 4.53 1.72
N SER A 11 19.96 4.07 0.46
CA SER A 11 19.94 4.97 -0.71
C SER A 11 18.62 5.74 -0.82
N LEU A 12 17.48 5.11 -0.51
CA LEU A 12 16.19 5.81 -0.46
C LEU A 12 16.14 6.85 0.66
N ASP A 13 16.66 6.55 1.85
CA ASP A 13 16.70 7.48 2.97
C ASP A 13 17.59 8.70 2.66
N GLU A 14 18.70 8.50 1.95
CA GLU A 14 19.57 9.59 1.49
C GLU A 14 18.89 10.45 0.42
N ALA A 15 18.29 9.83 -0.60
CA ALA A 15 17.52 10.55 -1.62
C ALA A 15 16.35 11.34 -1.03
N MET A 16 15.66 10.79 -0.02
CA MET A 16 14.60 11.52 0.69
C MET A 16 15.13 12.74 1.45
N ARG A 17 16.31 12.65 2.07
CA ARG A 17 16.93 13.80 2.75
C ARG A 17 17.30 14.90 1.77
N ASP A 18 17.82 14.54 0.59
CA ASP A 18 18.17 15.51 -0.45
C ASP A 18 16.93 16.22 -0.99
N ILE A 19 15.87 15.47 -1.34
CA ILE A 19 14.60 16.04 -1.81
C ILE A 19 14.03 17.02 -0.78
N ARG A 20 14.06 16.67 0.50
CA ARG A 20 13.57 17.55 1.58
C ARG A 20 14.40 18.83 1.71
N ARG A 21 15.72 18.74 1.53
CA ARG A 21 16.59 19.93 1.55
C ARG A 21 16.26 20.86 0.38
N GLU A 22 16.02 20.30 -0.80
CA GLU A 22 15.60 21.05 -1.98
C GLU A 22 14.22 21.70 -1.78
N GLU A 23 13.27 20.96 -1.21
CA GLU A 23 11.93 21.47 -0.87
C GLU A 23 11.99 22.67 0.10
N ASP A 24 12.80 22.58 1.14
CA ASP A 24 13.04 23.67 2.09
C ASP A 24 13.63 24.91 1.42
N GLU A 25 14.56 24.72 0.49
CA GLU A 25 15.18 25.82 -0.24
C GLU A 25 14.17 26.49 -1.19
N ILE A 26 13.39 25.69 -1.91
CA ILE A 26 12.31 26.18 -2.80
C ILE A 26 11.27 26.95 -1.98
N SER A 27 10.86 26.43 -0.82
CA SER A 27 9.90 27.08 0.07
C SER A 27 10.40 28.45 0.55
N LYS A 28 11.67 28.55 0.95
CA LYS A 28 12.31 29.83 1.33
C LYS A 28 12.36 30.82 0.16
N ARG A 29 12.66 30.35 -1.06
CA ARG A 29 12.68 31.20 -2.27
C ARG A 29 11.27 31.69 -2.63
N LEU A 30 10.26 30.83 -2.49
CA LEU A 30 8.87 31.17 -2.72
C LEU A 30 8.38 32.23 -1.74
N ALA A 31 8.68 32.08 -0.45
CA ALA A 31 8.32 33.07 0.58
C ALA A 31 8.90 34.47 0.29
N ARG A 32 10.19 34.56 -0.07
CA ARG A 32 10.83 35.84 -0.45
C ARG A 32 10.22 36.46 -1.70
N SER A 33 9.85 35.62 -2.68
CA SER A 33 9.24 36.08 -3.93
C SER A 33 7.83 36.61 -3.67
N ALA A 34 7.05 35.93 -2.83
CA ALA A 34 5.73 36.39 -2.40
C ALA A 34 5.80 37.73 -1.66
N GLU A 35 6.78 37.92 -0.77
CA GLU A 35 7.00 39.20 -0.07
C GLU A 35 7.32 40.34 -1.06
N ARG A 36 8.16 40.07 -2.06
CA ARG A 36 8.47 41.05 -3.12
C ARG A 36 7.24 41.42 -3.94
N ILE A 37 6.44 40.42 -4.34
CA ILE A 37 5.20 40.66 -5.10
C ILE A 37 4.23 41.51 -4.28
N ALA A 38 4.07 41.23 -2.99
CA ALA A 38 3.20 42.02 -2.11
C ALA A 38 3.64 43.49 -2.05
N LYS A 39 4.95 43.76 -1.89
CA LYS A 39 5.50 45.13 -1.91
C LYS A 39 5.28 45.85 -3.25
N ILE A 40 5.45 45.15 -4.36
CA ILE A 40 5.20 45.72 -5.70
C ILE A 40 3.73 46.08 -5.86
N ARG A 41 2.81 45.20 -5.45
CA ARG A 41 1.37 45.45 -5.52
C ARG A 41 0.93 46.62 -4.66
N GLU A 42 1.51 46.79 -3.48
CA GLU A 42 1.27 47.95 -2.62
C GLU A 42 1.73 49.26 -3.30
N GLY A 43 2.90 49.25 -3.94
CA GLY A 43 3.38 50.38 -4.75
C GLY A 43 2.50 50.67 -5.98
N GLU A 44 2.07 49.64 -6.71
CA GLU A 44 1.15 49.79 -7.86
C GLU A 44 -0.18 50.43 -7.44
N ALA A 45 -0.77 49.98 -6.32
CA ALA A 45 -2.03 50.52 -5.82
C ALA A 45 -1.92 52.01 -5.45
N GLU A 46 -0.81 52.39 -4.81
CA GLU A 46 -0.52 53.79 -4.48
C GLU A 46 -0.38 54.66 -5.74
N LEU A 47 0.36 54.18 -6.74
CA LEU A 47 0.51 54.88 -8.02
C LEU A 47 -0.82 55.01 -8.77
N PHE A 48 -1.68 53.99 -8.74
CA PHE A 48 -3.01 54.08 -9.34
C PHE A 48 -3.91 55.09 -8.64
N ARG A 49 -3.86 55.20 -7.30
CA ARG A 49 -4.57 56.26 -6.57
C ARG A 49 -4.08 57.65 -6.97
N GLN A 50 -2.77 57.84 -7.06
CA GLN A 50 -2.20 59.12 -7.50
C GLN A 50 -2.59 59.48 -8.94
N LEU A 51 -2.59 58.50 -9.85
CA LEU A 51 -3.03 58.69 -11.22
C LEU A 51 -4.52 59.00 -11.32
N ALA A 52 -5.36 58.32 -10.53
CA ALA A 52 -6.79 58.55 -10.47
C ALA A 52 -7.12 59.99 -10.04
N HIS A 53 -6.47 60.48 -8.98
CA HIS A 53 -6.62 61.87 -8.53
C HIS A 53 -6.23 62.91 -9.59
N LEU A 54 -5.24 62.62 -10.43
CA LEU A 54 -4.76 63.56 -11.46
C LEU A 54 -5.65 63.60 -12.71
N ARG A 55 -6.29 62.47 -13.08
CA ARG A 55 -6.88 62.29 -14.42
C ARG A 55 -8.39 62.07 -14.46
N LEU A 56 -9.04 61.70 -13.36
CA LEU A 56 -10.46 61.38 -13.35
C LEU A 56 -11.33 62.55 -12.88
N ASP A 57 -12.55 62.59 -13.39
CA ASP A 57 -13.57 63.55 -12.97
C ASP A 57 -13.84 63.42 -11.45
N PRO A 58 -13.82 64.52 -10.67
CA PRO A 58 -14.06 64.50 -9.22
C PRO A 58 -15.33 63.76 -8.79
N ALA A 59 -16.35 63.66 -9.67
CA ALA A 59 -17.58 62.94 -9.36
C ALA A 59 -17.40 61.41 -9.25
N VAL A 60 -16.40 60.82 -9.92
CA VAL A 60 -16.19 59.35 -10.00
C VAL A 60 -15.06 58.88 -9.08
N GLN A 61 -14.20 59.79 -8.63
CA GLN A 61 -13.07 59.49 -7.71
C GLN A 61 -13.49 58.74 -6.43
N PRO A 62 -14.59 59.12 -5.72
CA PRO A 62 -14.95 58.46 -4.45
C PRO A 62 -15.35 56.99 -4.61
N GLU A 63 -16.02 56.64 -5.71
CA GLU A 63 -16.46 55.28 -6.00
C GLU A 63 -15.27 54.37 -6.31
N LEU A 64 -14.32 54.86 -7.12
CA LEU A 64 -13.08 54.16 -7.45
C LEU A 64 -12.17 53.98 -6.24
N ASP A 65 -12.01 55.01 -5.40
CA ASP A 65 -11.26 54.90 -4.15
C ASP A 65 -11.86 53.85 -3.19
N GLY A 66 -13.19 53.78 -3.12
CA GLY A 66 -13.90 52.74 -2.36
C GLY A 66 -13.68 51.33 -2.92
N ALA A 67 -13.76 51.18 -4.25
CA ALA A 67 -13.51 49.90 -4.92
C ALA A 67 -12.06 49.42 -4.73
N ILE A 68 -11.07 50.31 -4.89
CA ILE A 68 -9.65 49.99 -4.67
C ILE A 68 -9.41 49.63 -3.20
N SER A 69 -9.97 50.38 -2.26
CA SER A 69 -9.82 50.11 -0.82
C SER A 69 -10.43 48.77 -0.41
N SER A 70 -11.60 48.41 -0.94
CA SER A 70 -12.25 47.12 -0.65
C SER A 70 -11.49 45.94 -1.27
N ALA A 71 -10.97 46.10 -2.49
CA ALA A 71 -10.12 45.12 -3.13
C ALA A 71 -8.81 44.92 -2.37
N GLU A 72 -8.19 46.01 -1.88
CA GLU A 72 -6.96 45.96 -1.06
C GLU A 72 -7.22 45.25 0.27
N SER A 73 -8.32 45.57 0.96
CA SER A 73 -8.71 44.89 2.20
C SER A 73 -8.92 43.39 1.98
N THR A 74 -9.63 43.02 0.93
CA THR A 74 -9.89 41.61 0.56
C THR A 74 -8.58 40.89 0.26
N ALA A 75 -7.69 41.50 -0.53
CA ALA A 75 -6.38 40.93 -0.84
C ALA A 75 -5.51 40.75 0.42
N ARG A 76 -5.50 41.74 1.33
CA ARG A 76 -4.80 41.65 2.62
C ARG A 76 -5.35 40.52 3.49
N GLU A 77 -6.67 40.34 3.52
CA GLU A 77 -7.30 39.24 4.26
C GLU A 77 -6.97 37.86 3.65
N MET A 78 -7.03 37.73 2.32
CA MET A 78 -6.62 36.50 1.63
C MET A 78 -5.16 36.15 1.90
N LEU A 79 -4.23 37.13 1.84
CA LEU A 79 -2.82 36.93 2.15
C LEU A 79 -2.61 36.52 3.61
N LYS A 80 -3.34 37.13 4.55
CA LYS A 80 -3.29 36.77 5.97
C LYS A 80 -3.77 35.33 6.21
N ASN A 81 -4.84 34.91 5.56
CA ASN A 81 -5.34 33.54 5.66
C ASN A 81 -4.35 32.55 5.04
N ARG A 82 -3.82 32.85 3.86
CA ARG A 82 -2.78 32.04 3.22
C ARG A 82 -1.54 31.89 4.11
N ALA A 83 -1.09 32.96 4.76
CA ALA A 83 0.06 32.89 5.66
C ALA A 83 -0.19 31.96 6.87
N LYS A 84 -1.42 31.97 7.42
CA LYS A 84 -1.81 31.03 8.48
C LYS A 84 -1.82 29.58 8.00
N ASP A 85 -2.34 29.33 6.81
CA ASP A 85 -2.41 27.99 6.23
C ASP A 85 -1.01 27.43 5.94
N VAL A 86 -0.12 28.26 5.39
CA VAL A 86 1.30 27.91 5.16
C VAL A 86 1.98 27.59 6.49
N THR A 87 1.82 28.44 7.51
CA THR A 87 2.40 28.19 8.84
C THR A 87 1.88 26.89 9.46
N ARG A 88 0.60 26.57 9.26
CA ARG A 88 0.01 25.31 9.74
C ARG A 88 0.60 24.11 9.00
N ALA A 89 0.74 24.20 7.68
CA ALA A 89 1.34 23.14 6.87
C ALA A 89 2.82 22.91 7.25
N GLU A 90 3.60 23.97 7.41
CA GLU A 90 5.00 23.91 7.85
C GLU A 90 5.14 23.20 9.20
N LYS A 91 4.27 23.53 10.18
CA LYS A 91 4.25 22.83 11.47
C LYS A 91 3.92 21.35 11.33
N ALA A 92 2.92 21.01 10.52
CA ALA A 92 2.55 19.62 10.29
C ALA A 92 3.69 18.82 9.64
N VAL A 93 4.38 19.40 8.66
CA VAL A 93 5.57 18.79 8.04
C VAL A 93 6.66 18.58 9.08
N ALA A 94 6.99 19.59 9.88
CA ALA A 94 8.02 19.47 10.92
C ALA A 94 7.71 18.37 11.96
N GLU A 95 6.44 18.21 12.35
CA GLU A 95 6.01 17.13 13.26
C GLU A 95 6.17 15.73 12.63
N ARG A 96 5.82 15.59 11.34
CA ARG A 96 6.00 14.32 10.61
C ARG A 96 7.48 14.00 10.45
N ASP A 97 8.29 15.00 10.22
CA ASP A 97 9.74 14.85 10.05
C ASP A 97 10.43 14.42 11.34
N ALA A 98 10.05 15.01 12.47
CA ALA A 98 10.51 14.56 13.77
C ALA A 98 10.09 13.11 14.06
N SER A 99 8.87 12.75 13.68
CA SER A 99 8.36 11.38 13.84
C SER A 99 9.12 10.39 12.96
N LEU A 100 9.39 10.74 11.70
CA LEU A 100 10.16 9.93 10.77
C LEU A 100 11.59 9.74 11.28
N ALA A 101 12.26 10.82 11.71
CA ALA A 101 13.61 10.73 12.26
C ALA A 101 13.68 9.79 13.47
N ARG A 102 12.70 9.86 14.38
CA ARG A 102 12.60 8.96 15.53
C ARG A 102 12.41 7.50 15.10
N LEU A 103 11.47 7.22 14.20
CA LEU A 103 11.21 5.86 13.72
C LEU A 103 12.40 5.27 12.96
N THR A 104 13.11 6.08 12.18
CA THR A 104 14.33 5.64 11.48
C THR A 104 15.44 5.30 12.48
N ALA A 105 15.61 6.09 13.54
CA ALA A 105 16.58 5.79 14.60
C ALA A 105 16.23 4.51 15.37
N GLU A 106 14.96 4.33 15.75
CA GLU A 106 14.48 3.12 16.42
C GLU A 106 14.68 1.88 15.54
N ARG A 107 14.34 1.98 14.25
CA ARG A 107 14.57 0.93 13.27
C ARG A 107 16.06 0.57 13.16
N ALA A 108 16.95 1.56 13.16
CA ALA A 108 18.40 1.31 13.07
C ALA A 108 18.91 0.50 14.27
N GLU A 109 18.45 0.82 15.49
CA GLU A 109 18.80 0.06 16.70
C GLU A 109 18.25 -1.37 16.66
N VAL A 110 17.00 -1.55 16.23
CA VAL A 110 16.41 -2.89 16.07
C VAL A 110 17.15 -3.70 15.00
N LEU A 111 17.54 -3.07 13.88
CA LEU A 111 18.33 -3.75 12.86
C LEU A 111 19.71 -4.18 13.38
N LYS A 112 20.35 -3.34 14.19
CA LYS A 112 21.65 -3.65 14.80
C LYS A 112 21.56 -4.85 15.74
N THR A 113 20.54 -4.90 16.59
CA THR A 113 20.30 -6.04 17.49
C THR A 113 20.00 -7.32 16.71
N TYR A 114 19.13 -7.24 15.70
CA TYR A 114 18.83 -8.35 14.80
C TYR A 114 20.09 -8.90 14.10
N GLN A 115 20.92 -8.02 13.54
CA GLN A 115 22.18 -8.41 12.90
C GLN A 115 23.16 -9.05 13.89
N GLY A 116 23.21 -8.55 15.12
CA GLY A 116 23.97 -9.16 16.22
C GLY A 116 23.55 -10.59 16.48
N HIS A 117 22.25 -10.82 16.73
CA HIS A 117 21.71 -12.16 16.97
C HIS A 117 21.87 -13.10 15.77
N GLN A 118 21.74 -12.59 14.53
CA GLN A 118 21.97 -13.39 13.34
C GLN A 118 23.44 -13.82 13.22
N ALA A 119 24.38 -12.94 13.58
CA ALA A 119 25.79 -13.26 13.61
C ALA A 119 26.12 -14.28 14.71
N GLU A 120 25.56 -14.13 15.91
CA GLU A 120 25.68 -15.10 17.01
C GLU A 120 25.15 -16.47 16.58
N LEU A 121 23.94 -16.53 16.03
CA LEU A 121 23.34 -17.77 15.56
C LEU A 121 24.19 -18.44 14.49
N LYS A 122 24.74 -17.67 13.55
CA LYS A 122 25.66 -18.18 12.54
C LYS A 122 26.96 -18.72 13.17
N ALA A 123 27.51 -18.04 14.17
CA ALA A 123 28.70 -18.49 14.88
C ALA A 123 28.45 -19.80 15.66
N LEU A 124 27.31 -19.89 16.36
CA LEU A 124 26.83 -21.10 17.03
C LEU A 124 26.65 -22.26 16.02
N ALA A 125 25.96 -22.00 14.90
CA ALA A 125 25.76 -23.00 13.85
C ALA A 125 27.09 -23.46 13.24
N THR A 126 28.06 -22.57 13.06
CA THR A 126 29.40 -22.95 12.57
C THR A 126 30.15 -23.80 13.60
N LYS A 127 30.09 -23.41 14.88
CA LYS A 127 30.77 -24.09 15.98
C LYS A 127 30.23 -25.51 16.22
N PHE A 128 28.92 -25.65 16.22
CA PHE A 128 28.27 -26.92 16.55
C PHE A 128 27.85 -27.73 15.33
N GLY A 129 27.82 -27.14 14.13
CA GLY A 129 27.30 -27.79 12.92
C GLY A 129 28.01 -29.09 12.58
N ALA A 130 29.33 -29.14 12.68
CA ALA A 130 30.10 -30.37 12.43
C ALA A 130 29.89 -31.45 13.51
N ALA A 131 29.67 -31.05 14.77
CA ALA A 131 29.39 -31.97 15.86
C ALA A 131 27.96 -32.54 15.75
N ILE A 132 26.98 -31.69 15.50
CA ILE A 132 25.57 -32.06 15.28
C ILE A 132 25.44 -32.94 14.03
N ALA A 133 26.17 -32.65 12.95
CA ALA A 133 26.15 -33.47 11.75
C ALA A 133 26.70 -34.89 11.96
N ARG A 134 27.56 -35.08 12.97
CA ARG A 134 28.13 -36.40 13.33
C ARG A 134 27.31 -37.11 14.41
N ASP A 135 26.30 -36.45 14.97
CA ASP A 135 25.43 -37.05 15.99
C ASP A 135 24.46 -38.04 15.31
N PRO A 136 24.51 -39.33 15.66
CA PRO A 136 23.63 -40.35 15.08
C PRO A 136 22.14 -40.11 15.40
N ALA A 137 21.81 -39.51 16.55
CA ALA A 137 20.42 -39.21 16.90
C ALA A 137 19.85 -38.10 16.01
N PHE A 138 20.65 -37.07 15.71
CA PHE A 138 20.28 -36.01 14.79
C PHE A 138 20.14 -36.53 13.35
N ALA A 139 21.07 -37.38 12.90
CA ALA A 139 21.00 -38.00 11.58
C ALA A 139 19.73 -38.86 11.40
N ALA A 140 19.37 -39.66 12.42
CA ALA A 140 18.15 -40.47 12.41
C ALA A 140 16.89 -39.58 12.31
N LYS A 141 16.80 -38.53 13.13
CA LYS A 141 15.67 -37.59 13.09
C LYS A 141 15.58 -36.81 11.79
N ARG A 142 16.72 -36.48 11.18
CA ARG A 142 16.76 -35.83 9.86
C ARG A 142 16.27 -36.76 8.75
N SER A 143 16.62 -38.05 8.78
CA SER A 143 16.10 -39.04 7.83
C SER A 143 14.59 -39.19 7.96
N GLU A 144 14.10 -39.40 9.18
CA GLU A 144 12.68 -39.53 9.50
C GLU A 144 11.88 -38.30 9.01
N ALA A 145 12.39 -37.09 9.27
CA ALA A 145 11.76 -35.87 8.80
C ALA A 145 11.75 -35.73 7.27
N SER A 146 12.83 -36.14 6.59
CA SER A 146 12.91 -36.12 5.12
C SER A 146 11.90 -37.10 4.50
N GLU A 147 11.83 -38.32 5.03
CA GLU A 147 10.89 -39.34 4.59
C GLU A 147 9.44 -38.88 4.78
N LEU A 148 9.10 -38.32 5.95
CA LEU A 148 7.78 -37.76 6.20
C LEU A 148 7.45 -36.58 5.27
N SER A 149 8.42 -35.72 4.98
CA SER A 149 8.25 -34.61 4.04
C SER A 149 8.01 -35.12 2.61
N GLU A 150 8.70 -36.18 2.19
CA GLU A 150 8.49 -36.79 0.89
C GLU A 150 7.12 -37.46 0.79
N VAL A 151 6.70 -38.19 1.83
CA VAL A 151 5.36 -38.78 1.91
C VAL A 151 4.29 -37.71 1.85
N ALA A 152 4.45 -36.61 2.59
CA ALA A 152 3.53 -35.47 2.55
C ALA A 152 3.45 -34.85 1.14
N ALA A 153 4.60 -34.60 0.51
CA ALA A 153 4.65 -34.04 -0.84
C ALA A 153 4.02 -34.98 -1.89
N GLN A 154 4.26 -36.28 -1.79
CA GLN A 154 3.63 -37.27 -2.66
C GLN A 154 2.12 -37.36 -2.43
N SER A 155 1.68 -37.26 -1.18
CA SER A 155 0.27 -37.28 -0.82
C SER A 155 -0.46 -36.06 -1.38
N MET A 156 0.13 -34.86 -1.25
CA MET A 156 -0.40 -33.65 -1.88
C MET A 156 -0.51 -33.78 -3.39
N ARG A 157 0.55 -34.25 -4.07
CA ARG A 157 0.50 -34.46 -5.52
C ARG A 157 -0.58 -35.45 -5.94
N LYS A 158 -0.79 -36.53 -5.17
CA LYS A 158 -1.86 -37.49 -5.41
C LYS A 158 -3.24 -36.86 -5.21
N THR A 159 -3.40 -36.02 -4.20
CA THR A 159 -4.65 -35.27 -3.98
C THR A 159 -4.94 -34.31 -5.13
N GLU A 160 -3.97 -33.49 -5.52
CA GLU A 160 -4.09 -32.58 -6.67
C GLU A 160 -4.43 -33.34 -7.96
N GLN A 161 -3.78 -34.47 -8.20
CA GLN A 161 -4.07 -35.33 -9.35
C GLN A 161 -5.49 -35.92 -9.27
N ALA A 162 -5.92 -36.39 -8.10
CA ALA A 162 -7.26 -36.95 -7.92
C ALA A 162 -8.36 -35.90 -8.12
N GLU A 163 -8.16 -34.67 -7.65
CA GLU A 163 -9.08 -33.54 -7.88
C GLU A 163 -9.15 -33.16 -9.35
N ALA A 164 -8.00 -33.09 -10.03
CA ALA A 164 -7.95 -32.83 -11.48
C ALA A 164 -8.63 -33.95 -12.28
N ASP A 165 -8.40 -35.21 -11.92
CA ASP A 165 -9.04 -36.36 -12.53
C ASP A 165 -10.55 -36.37 -12.29
N GLN A 166 -10.99 -36.05 -11.06
CA GLN A 166 -12.41 -35.91 -10.74
C GLN A 166 -13.05 -34.80 -11.57
N ALA A 167 -12.39 -33.65 -11.71
CA ALA A 167 -12.89 -32.55 -12.51
C ALA A 167 -12.96 -32.90 -14.00
N ALA A 168 -11.93 -33.56 -14.54
CA ALA A 168 -11.87 -33.93 -15.96
C ALA A 168 -12.84 -35.08 -16.31
N LYS A 169 -12.83 -36.16 -15.53
CA LYS A 169 -13.69 -37.33 -15.74
C LYS A 169 -15.12 -37.09 -15.30
N GLY A 170 -15.35 -36.16 -14.37
CA GLY A 170 -16.69 -35.78 -13.88
C GLY A 170 -17.43 -34.82 -14.81
N LYS A 171 -16.74 -34.07 -15.68
CA LYS A 171 -17.37 -33.12 -16.62
C LYS A 171 -18.45 -33.76 -17.50
N PRO A 172 -18.20 -34.87 -18.22
CA PRO A 172 -19.23 -35.49 -19.06
C PRO A 172 -20.50 -35.90 -18.31
N TYR A 173 -20.38 -36.28 -17.03
CA TYR A 173 -21.51 -36.65 -16.19
C TYR A 173 -22.25 -35.45 -15.60
N ARG A 174 -21.52 -34.37 -15.26
CA ARG A 174 -22.10 -33.12 -14.74
C ARG A 174 -22.80 -32.30 -15.82
N ASP A 175 -22.31 -32.39 -17.05
CA ASP A 175 -22.87 -31.69 -18.20
C ASP A 175 -24.09 -32.40 -18.80
N ASP A 176 -24.39 -33.64 -18.35
CA ASP A 176 -25.61 -34.37 -18.69
C ASP A 176 -26.71 -34.07 -17.65
N PRO A 177 -27.75 -33.27 -18.01
CA PRO A 177 -28.80 -32.88 -17.09
C PRO A 177 -29.64 -34.06 -16.60
N LEU A 178 -29.80 -35.09 -17.43
CA LEU A 178 -30.57 -36.28 -17.06
C LEU A 178 -29.80 -37.11 -16.04
N PHE A 179 -28.50 -37.33 -16.28
CA PHE A 179 -27.65 -38.05 -15.34
C PHE A 179 -27.61 -37.36 -13.97
N MET A 180 -27.41 -36.04 -13.94
CA MET A 180 -27.39 -35.27 -12.70
C MET A 180 -28.73 -35.29 -11.96
N TYR A 181 -29.85 -35.16 -12.68
CA TYR A 181 -31.19 -35.28 -12.09
C TYR A 181 -31.39 -36.63 -11.39
N LEU A 182 -31.06 -37.73 -12.07
CA LEU A 182 -31.19 -39.08 -11.50
C LEU A 182 -30.21 -39.31 -10.33
N TRP A 183 -28.99 -38.76 -10.42
CA TRP A 183 -27.97 -38.82 -9.37
C TRP A 183 -28.39 -38.06 -8.11
N GLU A 184 -28.86 -36.82 -8.25
CA GLU A 184 -29.32 -35.99 -7.13
C GLU A 184 -30.60 -36.53 -6.48
N ALA A 185 -31.49 -37.13 -7.28
CA ALA A 185 -32.66 -37.85 -6.76
C ALA A 185 -32.26 -39.12 -5.99
N GLY A 186 -31.02 -39.60 -6.14
CA GLY A 186 -30.53 -40.85 -5.58
C GLY A 186 -31.12 -42.09 -6.26
N TYR A 187 -31.55 -41.98 -7.52
CA TYR A 187 -32.18 -43.06 -8.29
C TYR A 187 -31.30 -44.32 -8.31
N GLY A 188 -31.88 -45.50 -8.04
CA GLY A 188 -31.14 -46.77 -7.93
C GLY A 188 -30.44 -47.02 -6.59
N THR A 189 -30.52 -46.10 -5.62
CA THR A 189 -29.99 -46.29 -4.26
C THR A 189 -31.10 -46.52 -3.23
N ALA A 190 -30.74 -47.03 -2.04
CA ALA A 190 -31.69 -47.19 -0.92
C ALA A 190 -32.28 -45.86 -0.42
N SER A 191 -31.67 -44.72 -0.77
CA SER A 191 -32.14 -43.37 -0.42
C SER A 191 -33.17 -42.79 -1.39
N TYR A 192 -33.46 -43.44 -2.52
CA TYR A 192 -34.42 -42.93 -3.50
C TYR A 192 -35.83 -42.89 -2.93
N ARG A 193 -36.39 -41.68 -2.78
CA ARG A 193 -37.74 -41.44 -2.23
C ARG A 193 -38.61 -40.70 -3.24
N ALA A 194 -39.20 -41.45 -4.16
CA ALA A 194 -40.22 -40.96 -5.07
C ALA A 194 -41.48 -41.83 -5.04
N ASN A 195 -42.62 -41.20 -5.36
CA ASN A 195 -43.89 -41.89 -5.52
C ASN A 195 -43.88 -42.82 -6.75
N ASN A 196 -44.89 -43.70 -6.87
CA ASN A 196 -44.90 -44.72 -7.92
C ASN A 196 -44.97 -44.15 -9.35
N PHE A 197 -45.54 -42.95 -9.52
CA PHE A 197 -45.64 -42.29 -10.83
C PHE A 197 -44.31 -41.69 -11.28
N THR A 198 -43.66 -40.92 -10.41
CA THR A 198 -42.33 -40.35 -10.66
C THR A 198 -41.28 -41.45 -10.86
N ARG A 199 -41.35 -42.54 -10.10
CA ARG A 199 -40.46 -43.71 -10.26
C ARG A 199 -40.61 -44.40 -11.62
N TYR A 200 -41.83 -44.48 -12.14
CA TYR A 200 -42.11 -45.07 -13.45
C TYR A 200 -41.51 -44.21 -14.58
N LEU A 201 -41.70 -42.88 -14.51
CA LEU A 201 -41.13 -41.96 -15.48
C LEU A 201 -39.60 -41.94 -15.41
N ASP A 202 -39.01 -41.85 -14.22
CA ASP A 202 -37.55 -41.86 -14.04
C ASP A 202 -36.93 -43.17 -14.57
N GLY A 203 -37.63 -44.32 -14.46
CA GLY A 203 -37.18 -45.59 -15.03
C GLY A 203 -37.25 -45.69 -16.55
N LEU A 204 -38.19 -44.98 -17.19
CA LEU A 204 -38.24 -44.90 -18.66
C LEU A 204 -37.12 -44.03 -19.22
N VAL A 205 -36.76 -42.94 -18.53
CA VAL A 205 -35.72 -42.01 -19.01
C VAL A 205 -34.32 -42.52 -18.67
N ALA A 206 -34.15 -43.30 -17.61
CA ALA A 206 -32.88 -43.93 -17.23
C ALA A 206 -32.40 -45.05 -18.18
N ASN A 207 -33.20 -45.44 -19.19
CA ASN A 207 -32.95 -46.55 -20.11
C ASN A 207 -32.53 -47.85 -19.39
N LEU A 208 -33.50 -48.47 -18.70
CA LEU A 208 -33.54 -49.93 -18.60
C LEU A 208 -34.08 -50.53 -19.90
#